data_AF-A0AAV2ZD52-F1
#
_entry.id   AF-A0AAV2ZD52-F1
#
_cell.length_a   1.000
_cell.length_b   1.000
_cell.length_c   1.000
_cell.angle_alpha   90.00
_cell.angle_beta   90.00
_cell.angle_gamma   90.00
#
_symmetry.space_group_name_H-M   'P 1'
#
loop_
_entity.id
_entity.type
_entity.pdbx_description
1 polymer ?
#
loop_
_entity_poly.entity_id
_entity_poly.type
_entity_poly.pdbx_seq_one_letter_code
_entity_poly.pdbx_strand_id
1 'polypeptide(L)'
;MQDIDKTIRLSTLDFLVSVVGLLMLSTDVVRSGLRTMNIYKRVEPNNPTVKLWSYKYDTLSIPSRTLVAYLNESLYPPCVLYRSECEDPLWLKPATVFGMMDGLIDAIDHELYHEDPYNKAPLVFMTKNVWIDRLHHFLVSPFSTHVQTRMHHVYHLRSGDNRPSRLCAPPQRHRWKHTGAYQRPMFCDLLKYWTCPDESMNRSMTILAHIEARFALLQRQHPDLSFDVTIYTTQRISTNRYSWNSLVHPQAFLRHTASEVTTWMRGRKCVNGDCVTTFLSDYRYEIATIDHNAAEWFPITGTLRAWGQVYVWLRLAMLFRGAYMTRLVEPQSANCTYTQLLGRALQTFLFIPAQALVYGSWVPVLAHALAHTIDGCIIHYCGESLWATVDAARSAPLETQIQRMSIQMRNTWYLALVLQVVGADGVLIGPEAYVS
;
A
#
# COMPACT_ATOMS: atom_id res chain seq x y z
N MET A 1 -32.31 46.90 15.73
CA MET A 1 -32.02 45.56 15.17
C MET A 1 -33.01 45.33 14.04
N GLN A 2 -32.63 45.71 12.82
CA GLN A 2 -33.49 45.63 11.63
C GLN A 2 -33.62 44.17 11.17
N ASP A 3 -34.87 43.71 11.06
CA ASP A 3 -35.42 42.65 10.20
C ASP A 3 -34.43 41.56 9.71
N ILE A 4 -34.03 40.65 10.60
CA ILE A 4 -33.19 39.48 10.25
C ILE A 4 -33.85 38.62 9.15
N ASP A 5 -35.20 38.60 9.11
CA ASP A 5 -35.98 37.85 8.12
C ASP A 5 -35.89 38.41 6.70
N LYS A 6 -35.50 39.68 6.51
CA LYS A 6 -35.25 40.24 5.16
C LYS A 6 -33.88 39.86 4.60
N THR A 7 -32.94 39.48 5.46
CA THR A 7 -31.54 39.23 5.08
C THR A 7 -31.25 37.74 4.91
N ILE A 8 -32.00 36.84 5.56
CA ILE A 8 -31.77 35.38 5.51
C ILE A 8 -32.69 34.71 4.48
N ARG A 9 -32.38 34.85 3.18
CA ARG A 9 -32.86 33.89 2.17
C ARG A 9 -31.83 32.79 2.01
N LEU A 10 -32.02 31.67 2.71
CA LEU A 10 -31.21 30.48 2.46
C LEU A 10 -31.53 29.96 1.05
N SER A 11 -30.51 29.85 0.19
CA SER A 11 -30.65 29.08 -1.04
C SER A 11 -30.86 27.61 -0.69
N THR A 12 -31.62 26.89 -1.52
CA THR A 12 -31.73 25.42 -1.40
C THR A 12 -30.36 24.74 -1.40
N LEU A 13 -29.38 25.35 -2.08
CA LEU A 13 -28.00 24.87 -2.13
C LEU A 13 -27.28 25.02 -0.77
N ASP A 14 -27.44 26.17 -0.09
CA ASP A 14 -26.81 26.41 1.22
C ASP A 14 -27.36 25.46 2.28
N PHE A 15 -28.67 25.22 2.23
CA PHE A 15 -29.32 24.25 3.10
C PHE A 15 -28.76 22.83 2.88
N LEU A 16 -28.64 22.41 1.63
CA LEU A 16 -28.09 21.09 1.29
C LEU A 16 -26.63 20.96 1.72
N VAL A 17 -25.79 21.99 1.51
CA VAL A 17 -24.38 21.98 1.92
C VAL A 17 -24.26 21.89 3.45
N SER A 18 -25.06 22.65 4.20
CA SER A 18 -25.05 22.60 5.67
C SER A 18 -25.50 21.24 6.21
N VAL A 19 -26.55 20.64 5.64
CA VAL A 19 -27.03 19.30 6.03
C VAL A 19 -26.00 18.22 5.70
N VAL A 20 -25.43 18.24 4.50
CA VAL A 20 -24.37 17.28 4.10
C VAL A 20 -23.13 17.45 4.99
N GLY A 21 -22.73 18.68 5.32
CA GLY A 21 -21.63 18.95 6.22
C GLY A 21 -21.85 18.38 7.63
N LEU A 22 -23.05 18.56 8.20
CA LEU A 22 -23.43 17.99 9.50
C LEU A 22 -23.51 16.47 9.49
N LEU A 23 -24.05 15.88 8.40
CA LEU A 23 -24.09 14.43 8.24
C LEU A 23 -22.68 13.85 8.15
N MET A 24 -21.79 14.47 7.38
CA MET A 24 -20.39 14.04 7.26
C MET A 24 -19.65 14.12 8.60
N LEU A 25 -19.87 15.19 9.37
CA LEU A 25 -19.31 15.36 10.73
C LEU A 25 -19.73 14.23 11.68
N SER A 26 -20.93 13.67 11.52
CA SER A 26 -21.43 12.56 12.35
C SER A 26 -20.75 11.21 12.03
N THR A 27 -20.11 11.09 10.86
CA THR A 27 -19.52 9.81 10.41
C THR A 27 -18.13 9.54 10.96
N ASP A 28 -17.44 10.54 11.53
CA ASP A 28 -16.01 10.41 11.89
C ASP A 28 -15.78 9.43 13.07
N VAL A 29 -16.76 9.25 13.96
CA VAL A 29 -16.67 8.37 15.14
C VAL A 29 -17.15 6.93 14.88
N VAL A 30 -18.15 6.72 14.01
CA VAL A 30 -18.93 5.46 14.00
C VAL A 30 -18.27 4.31 13.22
N ARG A 31 -17.23 4.53 12.40
CA ARG A 31 -16.77 3.51 11.44
C ARG A 31 -15.25 3.33 11.31
N SER A 32 -14.58 3.09 12.42
CA SER A 32 -13.16 2.70 12.49
C SER A 32 -12.86 1.23 12.15
N GLY A 33 -13.86 0.40 11.87
CA GLY A 33 -13.65 -0.99 11.46
C GLY A 33 -13.26 -1.10 9.99
N LEU A 34 -11.97 -1.19 9.70
CA LEU A 34 -11.46 -1.57 8.37
C LEU A 34 -11.52 -3.09 8.23
N ARG A 35 -12.46 -3.60 7.45
CA ARG A 35 -12.45 -4.99 6.98
C ARG A 35 -11.66 -5.04 5.68
N THR A 36 -10.45 -5.59 5.73
CA THR A 36 -9.66 -5.84 4.52
C THR A 36 -10.29 -7.01 3.75
N MET A 37 -10.64 -6.76 2.48
CA MET A 37 -11.06 -7.82 1.56
C MET A 37 -9.87 -8.21 0.70
N ASN A 38 -9.56 -9.51 0.68
CA ASN A 38 -8.56 -10.07 -0.22
C ASN A 38 -9.14 -10.09 -1.63
N ILE A 39 -8.52 -9.33 -2.54
CA ILE A 39 -8.85 -9.38 -3.98
C ILE A 39 -7.73 -10.18 -4.65
N TYR A 40 -7.99 -11.46 -4.90
CA TYR A 40 -7.19 -12.26 -5.82
C TYR A 40 -7.99 -12.41 -7.12
N LYS A 41 -7.48 -11.88 -8.23
CA LYS A 41 -8.06 -12.11 -9.56
C LYS A 41 -7.16 -13.09 -10.31
N ARG A 42 -7.67 -14.30 -10.53
CA ARG A 42 -7.07 -15.29 -11.43
C ARG A 42 -7.19 -14.76 -12.87
N VAL A 43 -6.11 -14.83 -13.63
CA VAL A 43 -6.17 -14.72 -15.10
C VAL A 43 -5.70 -16.05 -15.65
N GLU A 44 -6.61 -16.78 -16.29
CA GLU A 44 -6.32 -18.08 -16.90
C GLU A 44 -5.43 -17.91 -18.14
N PRO A 45 -4.41 -18.78 -18.34
CA PRO A 45 -3.53 -18.71 -19.49
C PRO A 45 -4.09 -19.56 -20.63
N ASN A 46 -4.93 -18.98 -21.49
CA ASN A 46 -5.39 -19.62 -22.73
C ASN A 46 -4.78 -19.02 -24.01
N ASN A 47 -3.66 -18.29 -23.93
CA ASN A 47 -3.01 -17.73 -25.11
C ASN A 47 -1.58 -18.27 -25.31
N PRO A 48 -1.17 -18.56 -26.56
CA PRO A 48 0.20 -18.98 -26.92
C PRO A 48 1.23 -17.84 -26.84
N THR A 49 0.90 -16.76 -26.12
CA THR A 49 1.69 -15.54 -25.99
C THR A 49 1.89 -15.21 -24.52
N VAL A 50 3.09 -14.74 -24.20
CA VAL A 50 3.48 -14.39 -22.84
C VAL A 50 3.25 -12.89 -22.63
N LYS A 51 2.65 -12.50 -21.51
CA LYS A 51 2.37 -11.07 -21.25
C LYS A 51 3.68 -10.30 -21.05
N LEU A 52 3.88 -9.24 -21.85
CA LEU A 52 5.00 -8.31 -21.69
C LEU A 52 5.04 -7.71 -20.27
N TRP A 53 3.87 -7.50 -19.68
CA TRP A 53 3.72 -6.97 -18.32
C TRP A 53 4.60 -7.69 -17.30
N SER A 54 4.56 -9.03 -17.30
CA SER A 54 5.30 -9.85 -16.36
C SER A 54 6.82 -9.67 -16.46
N TYR A 55 7.36 -9.25 -17.60
CA TYR A 55 8.81 -9.13 -17.79
C TYR A 55 9.30 -7.69 -17.83
N LYS A 56 8.40 -6.72 -18.03
CA LYS A 56 8.73 -5.30 -18.15
C LYS A 56 8.19 -4.43 -17.02
N TYR A 57 6.93 -4.58 -16.63
CA TYR A 57 6.25 -3.63 -15.73
C TYR A 57 6.07 -4.17 -14.31
N ASP A 58 5.97 -5.49 -14.17
CA ASP A 58 5.82 -6.21 -12.91
C ASP A 58 7.02 -5.97 -11.96
N THR A 59 6.77 -5.83 -10.65
CA THR A 59 7.84 -5.65 -9.65
C THR A 59 8.79 -6.84 -9.60
N LEU A 60 8.26 -8.05 -9.82
CA LEU A 60 9.04 -9.29 -9.90
C LEU A 60 10.06 -9.30 -11.05
N SER A 61 9.90 -8.45 -12.06
CA SER A 61 10.84 -8.32 -13.18
C SER A 61 12.03 -7.38 -12.91
N ILE A 62 11.99 -6.61 -11.83
CA ILE A 62 13.07 -5.69 -11.44
C ILE A 62 14.41 -6.41 -11.22
N PRO A 63 14.50 -7.49 -10.40
CA PRO A 63 15.77 -8.17 -10.16
C PRO A 63 16.41 -8.68 -11.46
N SER A 64 15.65 -9.37 -12.33
CA SER A 64 16.19 -9.94 -13.56
C SER A 64 16.73 -8.86 -14.50
N ARG A 65 15.98 -7.77 -14.72
CA ARG A 65 16.42 -6.67 -15.58
C ARG A 65 17.64 -5.93 -15.04
N THR A 66 17.73 -5.80 -13.73
CA THR A 66 18.91 -5.20 -13.10
C THR A 66 20.14 -6.06 -13.34
N LEU A 67 20.00 -7.39 -13.19
CA LEU A 67 21.10 -8.31 -13.43
C LEU A 67 21.52 -8.36 -14.88
N VAL A 68 20.58 -8.30 -15.81
CA VAL A 68 20.89 -8.18 -17.24
C VAL A 68 21.75 -6.95 -17.51
N ALA A 69 21.40 -5.82 -16.90
CA ALA A 69 22.19 -4.60 -17.05
C ALA A 69 23.57 -4.71 -16.39
N TYR A 70 23.69 -5.41 -15.26
CA TYR A 70 24.94 -5.63 -14.54
C TYR A 70 25.87 -6.63 -15.25
N LEU A 71 25.34 -7.78 -15.67
CA LEU A 71 26.04 -8.87 -16.37
C LEU A 71 26.22 -8.60 -17.87
N ASN A 72 25.65 -7.51 -18.38
CA ASN A 72 25.67 -7.13 -19.79
C ASN A 72 25.12 -8.23 -20.72
N GLU A 73 24.02 -8.86 -20.32
CA GLU A 73 23.38 -9.94 -21.09
C GLU A 73 22.65 -9.38 -22.33
N SER A 74 22.98 -9.92 -23.50
CA SER A 74 22.53 -9.40 -24.80
C SER A 74 21.23 -10.05 -25.31
N LEU A 75 20.89 -11.23 -24.80
CA LEU A 75 19.68 -11.98 -25.20
C LEU A 75 18.39 -11.36 -24.63
N TYR A 76 18.51 -10.42 -23.69
CA TYR A 76 17.37 -9.65 -23.20
C TYR A 76 17.00 -8.54 -24.18
N PRO A 77 15.73 -8.48 -24.66
CA PRO A 77 15.31 -7.45 -25.60
C PRO A 77 15.49 -6.05 -25.00
N PRO A 78 16.09 -5.10 -25.74
CA PRO A 78 16.28 -3.72 -25.26
C PRO A 78 14.97 -3.06 -24.83
N CYS A 79 13.85 -3.47 -25.44
CA CYS A 79 12.54 -2.91 -25.12
C CYS A 79 12.02 -3.32 -23.73
N VAL A 80 12.43 -4.49 -23.21
CA VAL A 80 12.11 -4.96 -21.85
C VAL A 80 12.90 -4.17 -20.80
N LEU A 81 14.09 -3.67 -21.19
CA LEU A 81 14.97 -2.84 -20.38
C LEU A 81 14.66 -1.34 -20.46
N TYR A 82 13.54 -0.95 -21.07
CA TYR A 82 13.17 0.45 -21.34
C TYR A 82 14.18 1.24 -22.20
N ARG A 83 15.01 0.55 -22.99
CA ARG A 83 15.95 1.22 -23.92
C ARG A 83 15.33 1.52 -25.29
N SER A 84 14.22 0.87 -25.61
CA SER A 84 13.45 1.07 -26.84
C SER A 84 11.98 0.69 -26.66
N GLU A 85 11.16 1.00 -27.65
CA GLU A 85 9.77 0.53 -27.71
C GLU A 85 9.70 -0.93 -28.14
N CYS A 86 8.70 -1.67 -27.65
CA CYS A 86 8.49 -3.06 -28.06
C CYS A 86 7.59 -3.10 -29.31
N GLU A 87 7.84 -4.04 -30.23
CA GLU A 87 7.00 -4.24 -31.42
C GLU A 87 5.53 -4.47 -31.05
N ASP A 88 5.28 -5.29 -30.02
CA ASP A 88 3.96 -5.52 -29.44
C ASP A 88 3.92 -4.92 -28.02
N PRO A 89 2.96 -4.03 -27.71
CA PRO A 89 2.86 -3.37 -26.41
C PRO A 89 2.33 -4.29 -25.29
N LEU A 90 1.81 -5.47 -25.61
CA LEU A 90 1.13 -6.37 -24.66
C LEU A 90 1.80 -7.73 -24.56
N TRP A 91 2.43 -8.22 -25.62
CA TRP A 91 2.87 -9.62 -25.72
C TRP A 91 4.34 -9.78 -26.08
N LEU A 92 4.92 -10.89 -25.61
CA LEU A 92 6.23 -11.38 -25.99
C LEU A 92 6.11 -12.76 -26.63
N LYS A 93 6.94 -13.00 -27.66
CA LYS A 93 7.06 -14.31 -28.30
C LYS A 93 7.68 -15.30 -27.30
N PRO A 94 7.14 -16.53 -27.15
CA PRO A 94 7.68 -17.52 -26.20
C PRO A 94 9.17 -17.84 -26.42
N ALA A 95 9.62 -17.91 -27.67
CA ALA A 95 11.03 -18.14 -27.99
C ALA A 95 11.95 -17.03 -27.45
N THR A 96 11.49 -15.77 -27.47
CA THR A 96 12.22 -14.63 -26.91
C THR A 96 12.28 -14.72 -25.38
N VAL A 97 11.19 -15.13 -24.73
CA VAL A 97 11.15 -15.35 -23.27
C VAL A 97 12.07 -16.50 -22.86
N PHE A 98 12.05 -17.59 -23.61
CA PHE A 98 12.93 -18.72 -23.37
C PHE A 98 14.41 -18.30 -23.48
N GLY A 99 14.80 -17.68 -24.60
CA GLY A 99 16.18 -17.25 -24.84
C GLY A 99 16.68 -16.21 -23.83
N MET A 100 15.85 -15.22 -23.47
CA MET A 100 16.25 -14.19 -22.51
C MET A 100 16.52 -14.80 -21.12
N MET A 101 15.68 -15.75 -20.69
CA MET A 101 15.81 -16.34 -19.36
C MET A 101 16.94 -17.37 -19.32
N ASP A 102 17.09 -18.20 -20.35
CA ASP A 102 18.19 -19.18 -20.44
C ASP A 102 19.55 -18.48 -20.47
N GLY A 103 19.70 -17.44 -21.31
CA GLY A 103 20.92 -16.63 -21.36
C GLY A 103 21.27 -15.98 -20.02
N LEU A 104 20.26 -15.41 -19.33
CA LEU A 104 20.50 -14.82 -18.02
C LEU A 104 20.89 -15.87 -16.96
N ILE A 105 20.33 -17.08 -17.01
CA ILE A 105 20.75 -18.16 -16.11
C ILE A 105 22.19 -18.55 -16.39
N ASP A 106 22.60 -18.64 -17.66
CA ASP A 106 24.00 -18.91 -18.02
C ASP A 106 24.94 -17.80 -17.54
N ALA A 107 24.56 -16.54 -17.67
CA ALA A 107 25.35 -15.41 -17.17
C ALA A 107 25.49 -15.44 -15.63
N ILE A 108 24.43 -15.79 -14.91
CA ILE A 108 24.45 -15.94 -13.45
C ILE A 108 25.32 -17.13 -13.02
N ASP A 109 25.21 -18.25 -13.74
CA ASP A 109 26.02 -19.44 -13.50
C ASP A 109 27.50 -19.14 -13.71
N HIS A 110 27.82 -18.40 -14.78
CA HIS A 110 29.19 -17.93 -15.03
C HIS A 110 29.68 -17.04 -13.88
N GLU A 111 28.96 -15.98 -13.52
CA GLU A 111 29.38 -15.05 -12.46
C GLU A 111 29.61 -15.74 -11.11
N LEU A 112 28.73 -16.67 -10.72
CA LEU A 112 28.82 -17.33 -9.42
C LEU A 112 29.93 -18.39 -9.33
N TYR A 113 30.20 -19.10 -10.42
CA TYR A 113 31.05 -20.29 -10.43
C TYR A 113 32.32 -20.18 -11.27
N HIS A 114 32.57 -19.04 -11.93
CA HIS A 114 33.76 -18.86 -12.77
C HIS A 114 35.06 -18.89 -11.95
N GLU A 115 35.10 -18.22 -10.79
CA GLU A 115 36.30 -18.17 -9.95
C GLU A 115 36.42 -19.38 -9.01
N ASP A 116 35.30 -19.83 -8.43
CA ASP A 116 35.25 -20.99 -7.53
C ASP A 116 34.04 -21.87 -7.88
N PRO A 117 34.26 -23.09 -8.42
CA PRO A 117 33.17 -24.01 -8.76
C PRO A 117 32.41 -24.54 -7.54
N TYR A 118 32.93 -24.32 -6.33
CA TYR A 118 32.29 -24.66 -5.06
C TYR A 118 31.70 -23.45 -4.35
N ASN A 119 31.70 -22.27 -4.97
CA ASN A 119 31.08 -21.08 -4.42
C ASN A 119 29.58 -21.33 -4.19
N LYS A 120 29.12 -21.04 -2.97
CA LYS A 120 27.70 -21.12 -2.62
C LYS A 120 27.15 -19.80 -2.09
N ALA A 121 27.93 -18.72 -2.21
CA ALA A 121 27.48 -17.40 -1.83
C ALA A 121 26.42 -16.92 -2.83
N PRO A 122 25.30 -16.33 -2.37
CA PRO A 122 24.34 -15.72 -3.26
C PRO A 122 24.92 -14.43 -3.85
N LEU A 123 24.44 -14.07 -5.05
CA LEU A 123 24.66 -12.73 -5.57
C LEU A 123 23.73 -11.76 -4.84
N VAL A 124 24.30 -10.74 -4.19
CA VAL A 124 23.56 -9.77 -3.39
C VAL A 124 23.71 -8.39 -3.99
N PHE A 125 22.60 -7.74 -4.31
CA PHE A 125 22.60 -6.38 -4.85
C PHE A 125 21.38 -5.60 -4.38
N MET A 126 21.45 -4.28 -4.53
CA MET A 126 20.39 -3.34 -4.15
C MET A 126 19.98 -2.52 -5.35
N THR A 127 18.67 -2.39 -5.58
CA THR A 127 18.13 -1.49 -6.61
C THR A 127 17.49 -0.27 -5.99
N LYS A 128 17.59 0.85 -6.70
CA LYS A 128 16.94 2.12 -6.36
C LYS A 128 16.17 2.59 -7.57
N ASN A 129 14.85 2.48 -7.53
CA ASN A 129 13.98 2.77 -8.68
C ASN A 129 13.01 3.91 -8.33
N VAL A 130 12.80 4.82 -9.28
CA VAL A 130 11.71 5.80 -9.19
C VAL A 130 10.42 5.09 -9.55
N TRP A 131 9.45 5.06 -8.63
CA TRP A 131 8.24 4.27 -8.75
C TRP A 131 7.01 5.15 -8.95
N ILE A 132 6.45 5.12 -10.16
CA ILE A 132 5.21 5.82 -10.51
C ILE A 132 4.16 4.77 -10.85
N ASP A 133 3.19 4.61 -9.97
CA ASP A 133 2.13 3.60 -10.09
C ASP A 133 0.74 4.21 -9.90
N ARG A 134 0.69 5.35 -9.20
CA ARG A 134 -0.55 5.99 -8.79
C ARG A 134 -0.61 7.41 -9.33
N LEU A 135 -1.83 7.89 -9.56
CA LEU A 135 -2.06 9.25 -10.03
C LEU A 135 -1.37 10.29 -9.14
N HIS A 136 -1.42 10.13 -7.82
CA HIS A 136 -0.77 11.09 -6.93
C HIS A 136 0.77 11.04 -7.02
N HIS A 137 1.40 9.90 -7.31
CA HIS A 137 2.84 9.85 -7.58
C HIS A 137 3.18 10.70 -8.81
N PHE A 138 2.33 10.68 -9.83
CA PHE A 138 2.48 11.51 -11.02
C PHE A 138 2.25 12.99 -10.70
N LEU A 139 1.17 13.32 -9.98
CA LEU A 139 0.83 14.71 -9.63
C LEU A 139 1.88 15.38 -8.74
N VAL A 140 2.49 14.64 -7.80
CA VAL A 140 3.53 15.19 -6.92
C VAL A 140 4.94 15.07 -7.48
N SER A 141 5.11 14.41 -8.64
CA SER A 141 6.43 14.19 -9.25
C SER A 141 7.27 15.45 -9.48
N PRO A 142 6.71 16.65 -9.74
CA PRO A 142 7.51 17.89 -9.83
C PRO A 142 8.13 18.31 -8.50
N PHE A 143 7.54 17.91 -7.37
CA PHE A 143 7.93 18.34 -6.02
C PHE A 143 8.63 17.24 -5.22
N SER A 144 8.35 15.96 -5.52
CA SER A 144 8.92 14.83 -4.80
C SER A 144 8.93 13.57 -5.66
N THR A 145 10.08 12.89 -5.71
CA THR A 145 10.22 11.60 -6.40
C THR A 145 10.00 10.46 -5.41
N HIS A 146 9.04 9.57 -5.71
CA HIS A 146 8.82 8.37 -4.92
C HIS A 146 9.88 7.30 -5.25
N VAL A 147 10.98 7.30 -4.50
CA VAL A 147 12.06 6.32 -4.66
C VAL A 147 11.78 5.07 -3.83
N GLN A 148 11.89 3.90 -4.46
CA GLN A 148 11.85 2.61 -3.78
C GLN A 148 13.21 1.93 -3.83
N THR A 149 13.69 1.49 -2.66
CA THR A 149 14.88 0.68 -2.52
C THR A 149 14.48 -0.78 -2.29
N ARG A 150 15.11 -1.71 -3.01
CA ARG A 150 14.90 -3.15 -2.85
C ARG A 150 16.24 -3.86 -2.71
N MET A 151 16.30 -4.82 -1.80
CA MET A 151 17.43 -5.73 -1.64
C MET A 151 17.11 -7.03 -2.36
N HIS A 152 18.07 -7.56 -3.11
CA HIS A 152 17.91 -8.75 -3.94
C HIS A 152 19.00 -9.75 -3.60
N HIS A 153 18.63 -11.00 -3.37
CA HIS A 153 19.54 -12.13 -3.30
C HIS A 153 19.20 -13.13 -4.41
N VAL A 154 20.22 -13.62 -5.10
CA VAL A 154 20.07 -14.62 -6.15
C VAL A 154 20.83 -15.88 -5.76
N TYR A 155 20.12 -16.99 -5.76
CA TYR A 155 20.67 -18.31 -5.48
C TYR A 155 20.60 -19.13 -6.77
N HIS A 156 21.71 -19.74 -7.17
CA HIS A 156 21.74 -20.72 -8.25
C HIS A 156 22.18 -22.08 -7.69
N LEU A 157 21.51 -23.15 -8.09
CA LEU A 157 21.82 -24.53 -7.73
C LEU A 157 21.93 -25.36 -9.01
N ARG A 158 23.13 -25.83 -9.32
CA ARG A 158 23.40 -26.75 -10.44
C ARG A 158 22.89 -28.16 -10.17
N SER A 159 22.74 -28.94 -11.25
CA SER A 159 22.23 -30.31 -11.27
C SER A 159 22.97 -31.41 -10.44
N GLY A 160 23.99 -31.06 -9.65
CA GLY A 160 24.54 -31.93 -8.60
C GLY A 160 24.06 -31.63 -7.16
N ASP A 161 23.51 -30.44 -6.92
CA ASP A 161 23.17 -29.87 -5.60
C ASP A 161 21.64 -29.64 -5.46
N ASN A 162 20.85 -30.55 -6.04
CA ASN A 162 19.52 -30.31 -6.64
C ASN A 162 18.34 -30.12 -5.70
N ARG A 163 18.55 -30.08 -4.39
CA ARG A 163 17.43 -30.01 -3.47
C ARG A 163 17.25 -28.57 -3.02
N PRO A 164 16.14 -27.90 -3.40
CA PRO A 164 15.81 -26.58 -2.86
C PRO A 164 15.83 -26.56 -1.32
N SER A 165 15.53 -27.70 -0.68
CA SER A 165 15.61 -27.89 0.76
C SER A 165 16.96 -27.52 1.38
N ARG A 166 18.06 -27.66 0.63
CA ARG A 166 19.41 -27.31 1.10
C ARG A 166 19.57 -25.81 1.34
N LEU A 167 18.85 -24.96 0.61
CA LEU A 167 18.92 -23.50 0.79
C LEU A 167 18.43 -23.06 2.17
N CYS A 168 17.40 -23.73 2.68
CA CYS A 168 16.80 -23.43 3.98
C CYS A 168 17.40 -24.26 5.13
N ALA A 169 18.35 -25.15 4.85
CA ALA A 169 18.98 -25.98 5.87
C ALA A 169 19.74 -25.11 6.89
N PRO A 170 19.76 -25.50 8.18
CA PRO A 170 20.52 -24.77 9.18
C PRO A 170 22.03 -24.78 8.82
N PRO A 171 22.74 -23.66 9.00
CA PRO A 171 24.17 -23.61 8.70
C PRO A 171 24.90 -24.62 9.59
N GLN A 172 25.71 -25.50 8.97
CA GLN A 172 26.51 -26.47 9.72
C GLN A 172 27.51 -25.75 10.62
N ARG A 173 27.45 -26.00 11.93
CA ARG A 173 28.20 -25.32 13.00
C ARG A 173 29.74 -25.37 12.88
N HIS A 174 30.33 -26.12 11.94
CA HIS A 174 31.78 -26.39 11.92
C HIS A 174 32.57 -25.67 10.81
N ARG A 175 31.96 -24.81 9.97
CA ARG A 175 32.66 -24.19 8.83
C ARG A 175 32.56 -22.65 8.80
N TRP A 176 32.60 -22.02 9.98
CA TRP A 176 32.45 -20.56 10.13
C TRP A 176 33.73 -19.73 9.93
N LYS A 177 34.86 -20.34 9.54
CA LYS A 177 36.14 -19.61 9.56
C LYS A 177 36.54 -18.87 8.29
N HIS A 178 36.09 -19.21 7.08
CA HIS A 178 36.67 -18.57 5.87
C HIS A 178 35.76 -18.39 4.64
N THR A 179 34.45 -18.59 4.73
CA THR A 179 33.54 -18.27 3.61
C THR A 179 32.38 -17.43 4.14
N GLY A 180 32.04 -16.36 3.44
CA GLY A 180 30.98 -15.43 3.82
C GLY A 180 29.73 -16.20 4.25
N ALA A 181 29.13 -15.78 5.37
CA ALA A 181 28.00 -16.45 5.98
C ALA A 181 27.01 -16.92 4.91
N TYR A 182 26.70 -18.23 4.90
CA TYR A 182 25.66 -18.81 4.06
C TYR A 182 24.36 -18.06 4.36
N GLN A 183 24.03 -17.04 3.58
CA GLN A 183 22.85 -16.22 3.82
C GLN A 183 21.64 -17.01 3.34
N ARG A 184 20.96 -17.66 4.28
CA ARG A 184 19.71 -18.39 4.04
C ARG A 184 18.70 -17.46 3.34
N PRO A 185 17.97 -17.93 2.32
CA PRO A 185 16.91 -17.13 1.71
C PRO A 185 15.87 -16.74 2.75
N MET A 186 15.42 -15.50 2.70
CA MET A 186 14.56 -14.95 3.75
C MET A 186 13.16 -15.57 3.76
N PHE A 187 12.71 -16.12 2.62
CA PHE A 187 11.45 -16.87 2.57
C PHE A 187 11.48 -18.15 3.41
N CYS A 188 12.67 -18.67 3.75
CA CYS A 188 12.80 -19.82 4.63
C CYS A 188 12.35 -19.51 6.06
N ASP A 189 12.37 -18.24 6.48
CA ASP A 189 11.96 -17.78 7.82
C ASP A 189 10.51 -17.27 7.83
N LEU A 190 9.83 -17.23 6.67
CA LEU A 190 8.45 -16.80 6.58
C LEU A 190 7.52 -17.90 7.12
N LEU A 191 6.78 -17.58 8.18
CA LEU A 191 5.75 -18.44 8.78
C LEU A 191 4.44 -18.46 7.98
N LYS A 192 4.35 -17.75 6.85
CA LYS A 192 3.14 -17.66 6.05
C LYS A 192 3.06 -18.84 5.07
N TYR A 193 1.88 -19.47 5.04
CA TYR A 193 1.58 -20.51 4.07
C TYR A 193 1.12 -19.90 2.75
N TRP A 194 1.66 -20.44 1.65
CA TRP A 194 1.14 -20.24 0.31
C TRP A 194 -0.10 -21.11 0.11
N THR A 195 -1.20 -20.48 -0.28
CA THR A 195 -2.42 -21.17 -0.68
C THR A 195 -2.36 -21.43 -2.18
N CYS A 196 -2.27 -22.70 -2.58
CA CYS A 196 -2.25 -23.07 -3.98
C CYS A 196 -3.55 -22.62 -4.67
N PRO A 197 -3.46 -21.93 -5.81
CA PRO A 197 -4.64 -21.51 -6.56
C PRO A 197 -5.34 -22.65 -7.30
N ASP A 198 -4.74 -23.85 -7.40
CA ASP A 198 -5.35 -25.02 -8.04
C ASP A 198 -6.33 -25.74 -7.11
N GLU A 199 -7.58 -25.89 -7.54
CA GLU A 199 -8.67 -26.55 -6.79
C GLU A 199 -8.37 -28.01 -6.44
N SER A 200 -7.44 -28.66 -7.15
CA SER A 200 -7.01 -30.03 -6.87
C SER A 200 -6.09 -30.14 -5.65
N MET A 201 -5.52 -29.03 -5.18
CA MET A 201 -4.68 -28.96 -3.99
C MET A 201 -5.22 -27.88 -3.04
N ASN A 202 -6.27 -28.22 -2.28
CA ASN A 202 -6.75 -27.49 -1.09
C ASN A 202 -5.72 -27.48 0.07
N ARG A 203 -4.44 -27.31 -0.24
CA ARG A 203 -3.34 -27.47 0.69
C ARG A 203 -2.56 -26.17 0.81
N SER A 204 -2.68 -25.53 1.96
CA SER A 204 -1.75 -24.49 2.40
C SER A 204 -0.40 -25.14 2.69
N MET A 205 0.66 -24.66 2.05
CA MET A 205 2.03 -25.17 2.25
C MET A 205 3.03 -24.02 2.28
N THR A 206 4.22 -24.21 2.84
CA THR A 206 5.25 -23.17 2.81
C THR A 206 5.74 -22.94 1.38
N ILE A 207 6.30 -21.76 1.09
CA ILE A 207 6.89 -21.48 -0.24
C ILE A 207 7.92 -22.56 -0.60
N LEU A 208 8.80 -22.92 0.34
CA LEU A 208 9.78 -23.97 0.11
C LEU A 208 9.14 -25.31 -0.25
N ALA A 209 8.13 -25.75 0.50
CA ALA A 209 7.43 -27.01 0.23
C ALA A 209 6.76 -27.01 -1.16
N HIS A 210 6.24 -25.86 -1.59
CA HIS A 210 5.67 -25.71 -2.93
C HIS A 210 6.75 -25.77 -4.03
N ILE A 211 7.88 -25.09 -3.83
CA ILE A 211 9.03 -25.15 -4.74
C ILE A 211 9.53 -26.61 -4.87
N GLU A 212 9.66 -27.31 -3.75
CA GLU A 212 10.07 -28.72 -3.73
C GLU A 212 9.07 -29.64 -4.44
N ALA A 213 7.78 -29.44 -4.19
CA ALA A 213 6.73 -30.22 -4.85
C ALA A 213 6.75 -30.03 -6.36
N ARG A 214 6.91 -28.78 -6.84
CA ARG A 214 7.04 -28.47 -8.27
C ARG A 214 8.31 -29.06 -8.86
N PHE A 215 9.43 -28.95 -8.15
CA PHE A 215 10.70 -29.52 -8.58
C PHE A 215 10.62 -31.05 -8.73
N ALA A 216 10.06 -31.73 -7.73
CA ALA A 216 9.86 -33.18 -7.77
C ALA A 216 8.89 -33.60 -8.88
N LEU A 217 7.85 -32.81 -9.15
CA LEU A 217 6.93 -33.06 -10.26
C LEU A 217 7.65 -32.98 -11.61
N LEU A 218 8.46 -31.95 -11.83
CA LEU A 218 9.22 -31.78 -13.08
C LEU A 218 10.26 -32.89 -13.26
N GLN A 219 10.95 -33.29 -12.19
CA GLN A 219 11.89 -34.41 -12.24
C GLN A 219 11.20 -35.73 -12.60
N ARG A 220 9.96 -35.96 -12.13
CA ARG A 220 9.18 -37.15 -12.49
C ARG A 220 8.67 -37.10 -13.92
N GLN A 221 8.31 -35.92 -14.42
CA GLN A 221 7.82 -35.73 -15.79
C GLN A 221 8.93 -35.87 -16.83
N HIS A 222 10.16 -35.47 -16.49
CA HIS A 222 11.31 -35.52 -17.39
C HIS A 222 12.54 -36.15 -16.70
N PRO A 223 12.56 -37.48 -16.53
CA PRO A 223 13.64 -38.18 -15.82
C PRO A 223 14.98 -38.18 -16.58
N ASP A 224 14.97 -37.90 -17.89
CA ASP A 224 16.15 -37.85 -18.76
C ASP A 224 16.87 -36.48 -18.72
N LEU A 225 16.30 -35.49 -18.02
CA LEU A 225 16.83 -34.13 -17.94
C LEU A 225 17.55 -33.88 -16.61
N SER A 226 18.66 -33.15 -16.68
CA SER A 226 19.32 -32.55 -15.53
C SER A 226 18.64 -31.22 -15.20
N PHE A 227 18.29 -31.01 -13.93
CA PHE A 227 17.61 -29.80 -13.49
C PHE A 227 18.53 -28.88 -12.68
N ASP A 228 18.53 -27.60 -13.05
CA ASP A 228 19.11 -26.49 -12.28
C ASP A 228 17.98 -25.62 -11.70
N VAL A 229 18.22 -24.98 -10.56
CA VAL A 229 17.24 -24.10 -9.92
C VAL A 229 17.88 -22.74 -9.63
N THR A 230 17.26 -21.68 -10.14
CA THR A 230 17.61 -20.29 -9.80
C THR A 230 16.49 -19.66 -9.00
N ILE A 231 16.80 -19.07 -7.86
CA ILE A 231 15.83 -18.42 -6.98
C ILE A 231 16.25 -16.97 -6.74
N TYR A 232 15.36 -16.06 -7.09
CA TYR A 232 15.46 -14.65 -6.72
C TYR A 232 14.63 -14.41 -5.49
N THR A 233 15.21 -13.76 -4.50
CA THR A 233 14.46 -13.22 -3.37
C THR A 233 14.67 -11.72 -3.33
N THR A 234 13.57 -11.00 -3.46
CA THR A 234 13.53 -9.55 -3.42
C THR A 234 12.80 -9.12 -2.18
N GLN A 235 13.35 -8.15 -1.46
CA GLN A 235 12.71 -7.54 -0.32
C GLN A 235 12.61 -6.04 -0.44
N ARG A 236 11.40 -5.56 -0.14
CA ARG A 236 11.13 -4.17 0.15
C ARG A 236 10.89 -4.04 1.64
N ILE A 237 11.88 -3.51 2.33
CA ILE A 237 11.77 -3.14 3.74
C ILE A 237 11.33 -1.69 3.78
N SER A 238 10.04 -1.48 4.08
CA SER A 238 9.51 -0.15 4.37
C SER A 238 9.10 -0.15 5.84
N THR A 239 10.00 0.33 6.70
CA THR A 239 9.65 0.61 8.09
C THR A 239 9.38 2.10 8.22
N ASN A 240 8.27 2.46 8.87
CA ASN A 240 8.28 3.74 9.57
C ASN A 240 9.30 3.55 10.70
N ARG A 241 10.56 3.94 10.47
CA ARG A 241 11.60 3.86 11.51
C ARG A 241 11.00 4.58 12.71
N TYR A 242 11.07 3.94 13.88
CA TYR A 242 11.04 4.67 15.15
C TYR A 242 12.10 5.77 15.01
N SER A 243 11.67 6.97 14.61
CA SER A 243 12.55 8.10 14.65
C SER A 243 12.95 8.26 16.12
N TRP A 244 14.15 8.75 16.37
CA TRP A 244 14.68 9.01 17.70
C TRP A 244 13.76 9.90 18.58
N ASN A 245 12.62 10.39 18.04
CA ASN A 245 11.59 11.17 18.71
C ASN A 245 10.38 10.33 19.18
N SER A 246 10.50 9.00 19.34
CA SER A 246 9.40 8.16 19.85
C SER A 246 8.92 8.53 21.27
N LEU A 247 9.70 9.32 22.01
CA LEU A 247 9.26 9.93 23.27
C LEU A 247 8.37 11.18 23.09
N VAL A 248 8.39 11.78 21.89
CA VAL A 248 7.74 13.07 21.59
C VAL A 248 6.52 12.90 20.66
N HIS A 249 6.46 11.83 19.86
CA HIS A 249 5.33 11.57 18.96
C HIS A 249 4.79 10.14 19.09
N PRO A 250 3.65 9.93 19.79
CA PRO A 250 2.98 8.63 19.78
C PRO A 250 2.46 8.37 18.36
N GLN A 251 3.03 7.37 17.69
CA GLN A 251 2.58 6.89 16.40
C GLN A 251 2.39 5.38 16.46
N ALA A 252 1.30 4.91 15.86
CA ALA A 252 1.06 3.49 15.70
C ALA A 252 2.16 2.90 14.82
N PHE A 253 2.75 1.81 15.31
CA PHE A 253 3.77 1.08 14.61
C PHE A 253 3.18 0.50 13.32
N LEU A 254 3.90 0.71 12.22
CA LEU A 254 3.62 0.11 10.93
C LEU A 254 4.93 -0.41 10.36
N ARG A 255 5.05 -1.73 10.31
CA ARG A 255 6.11 -2.42 9.56
C ARG A 255 5.47 -3.09 8.37
N HIS A 256 5.84 -2.62 7.19
CA HIS A 256 5.47 -3.25 5.95
C HIS A 256 6.68 -3.98 5.36
N THR A 257 6.54 -5.29 5.22
CA THR A 257 7.53 -6.13 4.54
C THR A 257 6.87 -6.77 3.33
N ALA A 258 7.33 -6.40 2.13
CA ALA A 258 7.00 -7.14 0.92
C ALA A 258 8.20 -8.02 0.55
N SER A 259 7.93 -9.30 0.37
CA SER A 259 8.86 -10.30 -0.11
C SER A 259 8.33 -10.87 -1.40
N GLU A 260 9.18 -10.85 -2.41
CA GLU A 260 8.92 -11.30 -3.76
C GLU A 260 9.90 -12.43 -4.03
N VAL A 261 9.41 -13.60 -4.45
CA VAL A 261 10.25 -14.76 -4.75
C VAL A 261 9.96 -15.21 -6.17
N THR A 262 10.98 -15.26 -7.01
CA THR A 262 10.87 -15.81 -8.37
C THR A 262 11.73 -17.06 -8.45
N THR A 263 11.17 -18.15 -8.93
CA THR A 263 11.86 -19.42 -9.08
C THR A 263 11.89 -19.84 -10.54
N TRP A 264 13.09 -20.05 -11.06
CA TRP A 264 13.31 -20.60 -12.39
C TRP A 264 13.89 -22.00 -12.26
N MET A 265 13.22 -22.97 -12.86
CA MET A 265 13.70 -24.36 -12.93
C MET A 265 14.04 -24.66 -14.39
N ARG A 266 15.31 -24.96 -14.63
CA ARG A 266 15.85 -25.20 -15.97
C ARG A 266 16.14 -26.69 -16.15
N GLY A 267 15.52 -27.32 -17.14
CA GLY A 267 15.81 -28.68 -17.56
C GLY A 267 16.78 -28.68 -18.73
N ARG A 268 17.90 -29.38 -18.58
CA ARG A 268 18.95 -29.51 -19.60
C ARG A 268 19.12 -30.97 -20.00
N LYS A 269 19.44 -31.17 -21.27
CA LYS A 269 19.87 -32.47 -21.79
C LYS A 269 21.35 -32.39 -22.09
N CYS A 270 22.14 -33.13 -21.33
CA CYS A 270 23.59 -33.17 -21.48
C CYS A 270 24.00 -34.41 -22.28
N VAL A 271 24.65 -34.21 -23.42
CA VAL A 271 25.23 -35.27 -24.24
C VAL A 271 26.71 -34.97 -24.40
N ASN A 272 27.58 -35.87 -23.93
CA ASN A 272 29.03 -35.75 -24.05
C ASN A 272 29.64 -34.43 -23.51
N GLY A 273 29.04 -33.83 -22.49
CA GLY A 273 29.49 -32.57 -21.90
C GLY A 273 28.80 -31.33 -22.47
N ASP A 274 28.16 -31.44 -23.63
CA ASP A 274 27.35 -30.37 -24.20
C ASP A 274 25.92 -30.45 -23.64
N CYS A 275 25.57 -29.46 -22.81
CA CYS A 275 24.27 -29.38 -22.15
C CYS A 275 23.38 -28.33 -22.84
N VAL A 276 22.32 -28.78 -23.50
CA VAL A 276 21.33 -27.90 -24.13
C VAL A 276 20.10 -27.77 -23.24
N THR A 277 19.63 -26.55 -23.02
CA THR A 277 18.39 -26.30 -22.29
C THR A 277 17.19 -26.73 -23.15
N THR A 278 16.38 -27.64 -22.63
CA THR A 278 15.18 -28.16 -23.33
C THR A 278 13.90 -27.57 -22.75
N PHE A 279 13.93 -27.19 -21.48
CA PHE A 279 12.74 -26.74 -20.77
C PHE A 279 13.09 -25.68 -19.71
N LEU A 280 12.16 -24.75 -19.52
CA LEU A 280 12.26 -23.73 -18.49
C LEU A 280 10.89 -23.49 -17.84
N SER A 281 10.85 -23.50 -16.51
CA SER A 281 9.66 -23.20 -15.71
C SER A 281 9.88 -21.92 -14.91
N ASP A 282 9.00 -20.93 -15.11
CA ASP A 282 8.92 -19.71 -14.30
C ASP A 282 7.75 -19.82 -13.33
N TYR A 283 8.00 -19.57 -12.04
CA TYR A 283 6.95 -19.44 -11.04
C TYR A 283 7.30 -18.35 -10.04
N ARG A 284 6.29 -17.58 -9.65
CA ARG A 284 6.49 -16.36 -8.85
C ARG A 284 5.55 -16.32 -7.67
N TYR A 285 6.09 -15.86 -6.55
CA TYR A 285 5.40 -15.71 -5.27
C TYR A 285 5.50 -14.26 -4.85
N GLU A 286 4.36 -13.70 -4.46
CA GLU A 286 4.30 -12.38 -3.84
C GLU A 286 3.67 -12.52 -2.46
N ILE A 287 4.36 -11.95 -1.47
CA ILE A 287 3.87 -11.89 -0.10
C ILE A 287 4.08 -10.47 0.39
N ALA A 288 3.00 -9.84 0.84
CA ALA A 288 3.06 -8.61 1.61
C ALA A 288 2.52 -8.89 3.01
N THR A 289 3.33 -8.59 4.02
CA THR A 289 2.89 -8.64 5.42
C THR A 289 2.95 -7.24 6.02
N ILE A 290 1.92 -6.93 6.79
CA ILE A 290 1.77 -5.67 7.50
C ILE A 290 1.66 -6.04 8.97
N ASP A 291 2.66 -5.64 9.75
CA ASP A 291 2.63 -5.75 11.19
C ASP A 291 2.29 -4.37 11.75
N HIS A 292 1.20 -4.29 12.53
CA HIS A 292 0.74 -3.03 13.10
C HIS A 292 0.15 -3.20 14.50
N ASN A 293 0.23 -2.17 15.33
CA ASN A 293 -0.42 -2.14 16.64
C ASN A 293 -1.60 -1.15 16.72
N ALA A 294 -2.26 -0.87 15.59
CA ALA A 294 -3.44 -0.01 15.53
C ALA A 294 -4.52 -0.38 16.58
N ALA A 295 -4.72 -1.68 16.82
CA ALA A 295 -5.72 -2.16 17.78
C ALA A 295 -5.41 -1.72 19.22
N GLU A 296 -4.12 -1.63 19.60
CA GLU A 296 -3.70 -1.18 20.93
C GLU A 296 -3.90 0.33 21.10
N TRP A 297 -3.70 1.10 20.03
CA TRP A 297 -3.94 2.54 20.01
C TRP A 297 -5.41 2.93 19.81
N PHE A 298 -6.27 1.98 19.45
CA PHE A 298 -7.66 2.25 19.17
C PHE A 298 -8.43 2.87 20.35
N PRO A 299 -8.29 2.40 21.61
CA PRO A 299 -8.96 3.03 22.74
C PRO A 299 -8.55 4.49 22.92
N ILE A 300 -7.27 4.82 22.73
CA ILE A 300 -6.75 6.18 22.89
C ILE A 300 -7.27 7.08 21.77
N THR A 301 -7.07 6.67 20.52
CA THR A 301 -7.49 7.44 19.34
C THR A 301 -9.01 7.56 19.25
N GLY A 302 -9.73 6.51 19.62
CA GLY A 302 -11.19 6.50 19.73
C GLY A 302 -11.69 7.46 20.81
N THR A 303 -11.04 7.49 21.99
CA THR A 303 -11.41 8.42 23.07
C THR A 303 -11.14 9.87 22.69
N LEU A 304 -10.00 10.17 22.06
CA LEU A 304 -9.69 11.52 21.57
C LEU A 304 -10.75 12.02 20.59
N ARG A 305 -11.13 11.18 19.61
CA ARG A 305 -12.20 11.52 18.65
C ARG A 305 -13.55 11.65 19.32
N ALA A 306 -13.90 10.74 20.24
CA ALA A 306 -15.16 10.83 20.98
C ALA A 306 -15.24 12.14 21.78
N TRP A 307 -14.15 12.54 22.44
CA TRP A 307 -14.10 13.78 23.21
C TRP A 307 -14.23 15.02 22.32
N GLY A 308 -13.49 15.08 21.20
CA GLY A 308 -13.63 16.13 20.20
C GLY A 308 -15.05 16.22 19.64
N GLN A 309 -15.66 15.07 19.34
CA GLN A 309 -17.02 14.99 18.82
C GLN A 309 -18.07 15.45 19.85
N VAL A 310 -17.94 15.04 21.11
CA VAL A 310 -18.84 15.47 22.20
C VAL A 310 -18.76 16.99 22.36
N TYR A 311 -17.57 17.57 22.34
CA TYR A 311 -17.39 19.01 22.41
C TYR A 311 -18.11 19.73 21.25
N VAL A 312 -17.96 19.22 20.03
CA VAL A 312 -18.63 19.77 18.84
C VAL A 312 -20.14 19.69 18.96
N TRP A 313 -20.69 18.56 19.41
CA TRP A 313 -22.14 18.40 19.61
C TRP A 313 -22.69 19.33 20.70
N LEU A 314 -21.97 19.49 21.80
CA LEU A 314 -22.34 20.45 22.84
C LEU A 314 -22.37 21.88 22.28
N ARG A 315 -21.38 22.25 21.47
CA ARG A 315 -21.33 23.57 20.82
C ARG A 315 -22.47 23.77 19.82
N LEU A 316 -22.81 22.76 19.03
CA LEU A 316 -23.98 22.78 18.12
C LEU A 316 -25.29 22.91 18.90
N ALA A 317 -25.45 22.17 19.99
CA ALA A 317 -26.64 22.24 20.84
C ALA A 317 -26.79 23.62 21.51
N MET A 318 -25.68 24.20 21.99
CA MET A 318 -25.66 25.55 22.54
C MET A 318 -25.98 26.60 21.47
N LEU A 319 -25.45 26.45 20.26
CA LEU A 319 -25.75 27.36 19.15
C LEU A 319 -27.22 27.31 18.77
N PHE A 320 -27.78 26.10 18.63
CA PHE A 320 -29.20 25.92 18.34
C PHE A 320 -30.08 26.51 19.45
N ARG A 321 -29.74 26.26 20.72
CA ARG A 321 -30.42 26.88 21.86
C ARG A 321 -30.33 28.41 21.80
N GLY A 322 -29.16 28.96 21.48
CA GLY A 322 -28.97 30.40 21.29
C GLY A 322 -29.89 30.95 20.21
N ALA A 323 -29.89 30.33 19.01
CA ALA A 323 -30.76 30.71 17.90
C ALA A 323 -32.25 30.66 18.29
N TYR A 324 -32.67 29.61 19.01
CA TYR A 324 -34.03 29.49 19.50
C TYR A 324 -34.40 30.59 20.51
N MET A 325 -33.53 30.87 21.48
CA MET A 325 -33.76 31.94 22.47
C MET A 325 -33.79 33.33 21.82
N THR A 326 -32.95 33.59 20.81
CA THR A 326 -33.00 34.83 20.03
C THR A 326 -34.34 34.99 19.32
N ARG A 327 -34.85 33.92 18.70
CA ARG A 327 -36.16 33.95 18.02
C ARG A 327 -37.34 34.06 18.99
N LEU A 328 -37.21 33.56 20.23
CA LEU A 328 -38.23 33.73 21.27
C LEU A 328 -38.42 35.18 21.72
N VAL A 329 -37.33 35.96 21.79
CA VAL A 329 -37.36 37.36 22.26
C VAL A 329 -37.74 38.32 21.14
N GLU A 330 -37.68 37.88 19.88
CA GLU A 330 -37.96 38.72 18.72
C GLU A 330 -39.47 39.11 18.65
N PRO A 331 -39.81 40.40 18.57
CA PRO A 331 -41.21 40.87 18.59
C PRO A 331 -42.07 40.27 17.47
N GLN A 332 -41.47 39.98 16.31
CA GLN A 332 -42.11 39.39 15.14
C GLN A 332 -42.47 37.90 15.33
N SER A 333 -41.91 37.26 16.35
CA SER A 333 -42.14 35.85 16.68
C SER A 333 -43.13 35.67 17.83
N ALA A 334 -43.61 36.75 18.45
CA ALA A 334 -44.54 36.71 19.59
C ALA A 334 -45.88 36.03 19.26
N ASN A 335 -46.32 36.07 18.00
CA ASN A 335 -47.56 35.47 17.52
C ASN A 335 -47.35 34.19 16.68
N CYS A 336 -46.13 33.64 16.65
CA CYS A 336 -45.82 32.44 15.87
C CYS A 336 -46.21 31.16 16.61
N THR A 337 -46.61 30.15 15.86
CA THR A 337 -46.79 28.80 16.42
C THR A 337 -45.43 28.18 16.77
N TYR A 338 -45.43 27.22 17.70
CA TYR A 338 -44.21 26.50 18.11
C TYR A 338 -43.44 25.91 16.92
N THR A 339 -44.15 25.38 15.91
CA THR A 339 -43.54 24.81 14.70
C THR A 339 -42.89 25.86 13.81
N GLN A 340 -43.51 27.03 13.67
CA GLN A 340 -42.93 28.16 12.93
C GLN A 340 -41.70 28.71 13.63
N LEU A 341 -41.74 28.82 14.96
CA LEU A 341 -40.62 29.26 15.77
C LEU A 341 -39.42 28.29 15.65
N LEU A 342 -39.67 26.99 15.75
CA LEU A 342 -38.64 25.97 15.56
C LEU A 342 -38.07 25.99 14.13
N GLY A 343 -38.91 26.19 13.12
CA GLY A 343 -38.49 26.35 11.73
C GLY A 343 -37.57 27.56 11.52
N ARG A 344 -37.91 28.72 12.09
CA ARG A 344 -37.06 29.93 12.03
C ARG A 344 -35.75 29.77 12.79
N ALA A 345 -35.78 29.11 13.95
CA ALA A 345 -34.57 28.80 14.72
C ALA A 345 -33.65 27.85 13.95
N LEU A 346 -34.22 26.81 13.31
CA LEU A 346 -33.48 25.88 12.45
C LEU A 346 -32.89 26.57 11.22
N GLN A 347 -33.63 27.47 10.58
CA GLN A 347 -33.13 28.25 9.45
C GLN A 347 -31.94 29.13 9.86
N THR A 348 -32.05 29.79 11.01
CA THR A 348 -30.97 30.62 11.56
C THR A 348 -29.74 29.77 11.91
N PHE A 349 -29.96 28.59 12.50
CA PHE A 349 -28.90 27.63 12.82
C PHE A 349 -28.18 27.11 11.58
N LEU A 350 -28.92 26.76 10.52
CA LEU A 350 -28.36 26.24 9.26
C LEU A 350 -27.70 27.30 8.38
N PHE A 351 -28.00 28.59 8.60
CA PHE A 351 -27.31 29.70 7.96
C PHE A 351 -25.87 29.83 8.44
N ILE A 352 -25.59 29.45 9.69
CA ILE A 352 -24.26 29.52 10.27
C ILE A 352 -23.43 28.36 9.72
N PRO A 353 -22.31 28.62 9.03
CA PRO A 353 -21.48 27.55 8.48
C PRO A 353 -20.98 26.63 9.59
N ALA A 354 -21.38 25.35 9.55
CA ALA A 354 -20.97 24.37 10.55
C ALA A 354 -19.44 24.23 10.63
N GLN A 355 -18.74 24.43 9.51
CA GLN A 355 -17.28 24.40 9.40
C GLN A 355 -16.63 25.48 10.29
N ALA A 356 -17.19 26.69 10.36
CA ALA A 356 -16.68 27.74 11.23
C ALA A 356 -16.84 27.38 12.71
N LEU A 357 -17.93 26.69 13.06
CA LEU A 357 -18.18 26.22 14.42
C LEU A 357 -17.25 25.07 14.82
N VAL A 358 -16.98 24.15 13.90
CA VAL A 358 -16.15 22.96 14.14
C VAL A 358 -14.67 23.35 14.19
N TYR A 359 -14.18 24.03 13.15
CA TYR A 359 -12.75 24.36 13.02
C TYR A 359 -12.36 25.66 13.74
N GLY A 360 -13.32 26.43 14.25
CA GLY A 360 -13.04 27.65 15.02
C GLY A 360 -12.72 27.42 16.50
N SER A 361 -12.54 26.17 16.95
CA SER A 361 -12.08 25.87 18.32
C SER A 361 -10.84 25.00 18.28
N TRP A 362 -9.90 25.27 19.18
CA TRP A 362 -8.68 24.49 19.35
C TRP A 362 -8.95 23.07 19.85
N VAL A 363 -9.96 22.89 20.71
CA VAL A 363 -10.20 21.60 21.38
C VAL A 363 -10.49 20.45 20.39
N PRO A 364 -11.50 20.53 19.51
CA PRO A 364 -11.77 19.46 18.56
C PRO A 364 -10.66 19.31 17.51
N VAL A 365 -10.06 20.43 17.08
CA VAL A 365 -8.96 20.42 16.10
C VAL A 365 -7.75 19.67 16.66
N LEU A 366 -7.31 19.98 17.87
CA LEU A 366 -6.21 19.29 18.53
C LEU A 366 -6.55 17.82 18.80
N ALA A 367 -7.75 17.51 19.30
CA ALA A 367 -8.13 16.14 19.61
C ALA A 367 -8.13 15.24 18.36
N HIS A 368 -8.70 15.70 17.24
CA HIS A 368 -8.70 14.95 15.99
C HIS A 368 -7.33 14.94 15.31
N ALA A 369 -6.57 16.04 15.34
CA ALA A 369 -5.21 16.08 14.79
C ALA A 369 -4.28 15.12 15.54
N LEU A 370 -4.31 15.11 16.88
CA LEU A 370 -3.52 14.17 17.69
C LEU A 370 -3.93 12.71 17.44
N ALA A 371 -5.23 12.43 17.39
CA ALA A 371 -5.72 11.09 17.05
C ALA A 371 -5.22 10.64 15.68
N HIS A 372 -5.22 11.56 14.70
CA HIS A 372 -4.75 11.30 13.34
C HIS A 372 -3.21 11.20 13.25
N THR A 373 -2.44 11.88 14.11
CA THR A 373 -0.99 11.68 14.22
C THR A 373 -0.67 10.26 14.67
N ILE A 374 -1.48 9.72 15.58
CA ILE A 374 -1.27 8.38 16.11
C ILE A 374 -1.57 7.31 15.05
N ASP A 375 -2.74 7.33 14.39
CA ASP A 375 -3.16 6.26 13.48
C ASP A 375 -3.05 6.57 11.98
N GLY A 376 -2.62 7.79 11.61
CA GLY A 376 -2.58 8.28 10.25
C GLY A 376 -1.77 7.41 9.30
N CYS A 377 -0.60 6.93 9.72
CA CYS A 377 0.24 6.07 8.88
C CYS A 377 -0.50 4.81 8.41
N ILE A 378 -1.25 4.18 9.31
CA ILE A 378 -2.02 2.95 9.02
C ILE A 378 -3.21 3.29 8.13
N ILE A 379 -3.90 4.39 8.43
CA ILE A 379 -5.04 4.87 7.65
C ILE A 379 -4.63 5.17 6.20
N HIS A 380 -3.51 5.88 5.99
CA HIS A 380 -3.02 6.21 4.65
C HIS A 380 -2.57 4.96 3.91
N TYR A 381 -1.85 4.06 4.58
CA TYR A 381 -1.43 2.80 3.98
C TYR A 381 -2.63 1.93 3.54
N CYS A 382 -3.63 1.77 4.40
CA CYS A 382 -4.87 1.05 4.06
C CYS A 382 -5.71 1.80 3.02
N GLY A 383 -5.74 3.13 3.08
CA GLY A 383 -6.40 3.96 2.08
C GLY A 383 -5.76 3.77 0.71
N GLU A 384 -4.43 3.73 0.65
CA GLU A 384 -3.70 3.44 -0.56
C GLU A 384 -4.06 2.07 -1.13
N SER A 385 -4.10 1.00 -0.34
CA SER A 385 -4.50 -0.31 -0.89
C SER A 385 -5.94 -0.32 -1.42
N LEU A 386 -6.86 0.44 -0.80
CA LEU A 386 -8.25 0.58 -1.25
C LEU A 386 -8.39 1.32 -2.58
N TRP A 387 -7.52 2.29 -2.88
CA TRP A 387 -7.53 3.05 -4.13
C TRP A 387 -6.66 2.44 -5.24
N ALA A 388 -5.92 1.36 -4.97
CA ALA A 388 -5.00 0.74 -5.92
C ALA A 388 -5.71 0.00 -7.07
N THR A 389 -6.98 -0.35 -6.93
CA THR A 389 -7.73 -1.09 -7.96
C THR A 389 -8.87 -0.23 -8.50
N VAL A 390 -8.69 0.29 -9.73
CA VAL A 390 -9.70 1.09 -10.44
C VAL A 390 -11.04 0.34 -10.55
N ASP A 391 -11.01 -0.99 -10.69
CA ASP A 391 -12.19 -1.86 -10.70
C ASP A 391 -12.88 -2.00 -9.33
N ALA A 392 -12.15 -1.93 -8.22
CA ALA A 392 -12.74 -1.99 -6.86
C ALA A 392 -13.19 -0.61 -6.35
N ALA A 393 -12.78 0.48 -7.01
CA ALA A 393 -13.35 1.80 -6.79
C ALA A 393 -14.74 1.93 -7.42
N ARG A 394 -14.94 1.36 -8.62
CA ARG A 394 -16.22 1.47 -9.37
C ARG A 394 -17.29 0.49 -8.91
N SER A 395 -16.91 -0.67 -8.36
CA SER A 395 -17.85 -1.73 -7.93
C SER A 395 -18.20 -1.72 -6.43
N ALA A 396 -17.64 -0.80 -5.64
CA ALA A 396 -17.87 -0.77 -4.19
C ALA A 396 -19.27 -0.23 -3.83
N PRO A 397 -19.95 -0.82 -2.83
CA PRO A 397 -21.20 -0.28 -2.29
C PRO A 397 -21.05 1.17 -1.84
N LEU A 398 -22.13 1.96 -1.94
CA LEU A 398 -22.15 3.37 -1.54
C LEU A 398 -21.64 3.58 -0.11
N GLU A 399 -21.95 2.65 0.79
CA GLU A 399 -21.47 2.65 2.18
C GLU A 399 -19.94 2.67 2.28
N THR A 400 -19.27 1.80 1.51
CA THR A 400 -17.81 1.71 1.47
C THR A 400 -17.20 2.96 0.84
N GLN A 401 -17.87 3.57 -0.14
CA GLN A 401 -17.42 4.82 -0.74
C GLN A 401 -17.51 5.99 0.24
N ILE A 402 -18.61 6.12 0.99
CA ILE A 402 -18.75 7.13 2.05
C ILE A 402 -17.69 6.93 3.12
N GLN A 403 -17.40 5.68 3.51
CA GLN A 403 -16.33 5.39 4.47
C GLN A 403 -14.95 5.82 3.94
N ARG A 404 -14.65 5.53 2.66
CA ARG A 404 -13.40 5.96 2.02
C ARG A 404 -13.27 7.49 1.98
N MET A 405 -14.36 8.21 1.65
CA MET A 405 -14.38 9.68 1.66
C MET A 405 -14.22 10.27 3.06
N SER A 406 -14.92 9.71 4.05
CA SER A 406 -14.83 10.12 5.46
C SER A 406 -13.39 9.98 5.99
N ILE A 407 -12.71 8.88 5.65
CA ILE A 407 -11.30 8.67 6.00
C ILE A 407 -10.40 9.76 5.41
N GLN A 408 -10.62 10.17 4.15
CA GLN A 408 -9.80 11.22 3.50
C GLN A 408 -10.04 12.61 4.09
N MET A 409 -11.25 12.89 4.60
CA MET A 409 -11.55 14.16 5.27
C MET A 409 -10.82 14.34 6.61
N ARG A 410 -10.14 13.30 7.12
CA ARG A 410 -9.33 13.42 8.33
C ARG A 410 -8.09 14.30 8.13
N ASN A 411 -7.59 14.42 6.89
CA ASN A 411 -6.52 15.34 6.54
C ASN A 411 -6.89 16.81 6.81
N THR A 412 -8.17 17.15 6.76
CA THR A 412 -8.67 18.51 6.97
C THR A 412 -8.40 19.00 8.40
N TRP A 413 -8.29 18.10 9.38
CA TRP A 413 -7.93 18.46 10.75
C TRP A 413 -6.50 19.00 10.87
N TYR A 414 -5.55 18.49 10.09
CA TYR A 414 -4.19 19.07 10.04
C TYR A 414 -4.18 20.43 9.37
N LEU A 415 -4.93 20.59 8.27
CA LEU A 415 -5.05 21.89 7.62
C LEU A 415 -5.65 22.93 8.57
N ALA A 416 -6.71 22.56 9.30
CA ALA A 416 -7.30 23.41 10.32
C ALA A 416 -6.31 23.77 11.44
N LEU A 417 -5.50 22.80 11.91
CA LEU A 417 -4.45 23.05 12.90
C LEU A 417 -3.39 24.02 12.39
N VAL A 418 -2.90 23.83 11.16
CA VAL A 418 -1.91 24.74 10.53
C VAL A 418 -2.49 26.15 10.41
N LEU A 419 -3.73 26.29 9.97
CA LEU A 419 -4.39 27.60 9.86
C LEU A 419 -4.57 28.26 11.23
N GLN A 420 -4.88 27.50 12.29
CA GLN A 420 -4.97 28.03 13.65
C GLN A 420 -3.61 28.50 14.18
N VAL A 421 -2.53 27.74 13.94
CA VAL A 421 -1.17 28.11 14.38
C VAL A 421 -0.66 29.33 13.61
N VAL A 422 -0.77 29.33 12.28
CA VAL A 422 -0.37 30.46 11.43
C VAL A 422 -1.20 31.71 11.76
N GLY A 423 -2.50 31.54 12.02
CA GLY A 423 -3.38 32.63 12.45
C GLY A 423 -3.09 33.14 13.86
N ALA A 424 -2.50 32.33 14.74
CA ALA A 424 -2.12 32.73 16.09
C ALA A 424 -0.81 33.54 16.12
N ASP A 425 0.14 33.24 15.23
CA ASP A 425 1.45 33.91 15.18
C ASP A 425 1.48 35.18 14.30
N GLY A 426 0.39 35.52 13.59
CA GLY A 426 0.34 36.70 12.72
C GLY A 426 -1.04 37.34 12.56
N VAL A 427 -1.30 38.40 13.33
CA VAL A 427 -1.75 39.76 12.90
C VAL A 427 -2.94 39.92 11.90
N LEU A 428 -3.61 38.88 11.41
CA LEU A 428 -4.62 39.01 10.35
C LEU A 428 -6.07 38.80 10.77
N ILE A 429 -6.36 38.43 12.02
CA ILE A 429 -7.73 38.49 12.55
C ILE A 429 -7.67 39.01 13.99
N GLY A 430 -7.45 40.32 14.12
CA GLY A 430 -7.81 41.02 15.35
C GLY A 430 -9.33 40.93 15.58
N PRO A 431 -9.80 40.93 16.85
CA PRO A 431 -11.22 40.74 17.20
C PRO A 431 -12.16 41.88 16.74
N GLU A 432 -11.69 42.83 15.93
CA GLU A 432 -12.48 44.00 15.51
C GLU A 432 -13.23 43.81 14.17
N ALA A 433 -13.04 42.72 13.42
CA ALA A 433 -13.66 42.54 12.11
C ALA A 433 -15.08 41.93 12.10
N TYR A 434 -15.75 41.81 13.26
CA TYR A 434 -17.14 41.31 13.35
C TYR A 434 -18.17 42.35 13.81
N VAL A 435 -17.81 43.64 13.79
CA VAL A 435 -18.78 44.74 13.98
C VAL A 435 -18.63 45.74 12.83
N SER A 436 -19.17 45.39 11.67
CA SER A 436 -19.67 46.34 10.68
C SER A 436 -20.73 45.68 9.81
#